data_AF-A0A6C0JWD6-F1
#
_entry.id   AF-A0A6C0JWD6-F1
#
_cell.length_a   1.000
_cell.length_b   1.000
_cell.length_c   1.000
_cell.angle_alpha   90.00
_cell.angle_beta   90.00
_cell.angle_gamma   90.00
#
_symmetry.space_group_name_H-M   'P 1'
#
loop_
_entity.id
_entity.type
_entity.pdbx_description
1 polymer ?
#
loop_
_entity_poly.entity_id
_entity_poly.type
_entity_poly.pdbx_seq_one_letter_code
_entity_poly.pdbx_strand_id
1 'polypeptide(L)'
;MEAYIQEKPPWKCVEWIKSSYWATLPEIEYVEWISDPNESAVKIKEEIRELDKEHKWELAKKMVNPYELVYTHDDDRLPPSLSLEYPLSRSFFKMIEILNVSNFFDSFGKNFNNIRSVHVAEGPGGFIQALHNRAEVKGKTVANSFAMTLKPTNPHVPGWKKATQFLQKYKQVKIHYGVDGTGDIYSCENQESFIHFSSPKAHIFTADGGFDFSIDYSLQEQRVFHLLICSITVGLRSLIKGGQFVLKLFDCTSPNTKSLVLILSRCFGDWTLYKPAMTRPCNSERYFIGRDFRGNSADPIVKSLLEIQQQSANGKYPVLKPELLSEIKFLERHIESTTSLQIGAIKLAISLIKNQDEWWKLWYMKCLKKSLSWCEMFKVSYITENSHISTTRSRFAAYF
;
A
#
# COMPACT_ATOMS: atom_id res chain seq x y z
N MET A 1 20.90 3.81 -18.39
CA MET A 1 19.41 3.73 -18.28
C MET A 1 18.91 2.36 -17.81
N GLU A 2 19.70 1.27 -17.89
CA GLU A 2 19.30 -0.06 -17.39
C GLU A 2 19.24 -0.20 -15.86
N ALA A 3 19.85 0.73 -15.12
CA ALA A 3 20.09 0.63 -13.68
C ALA A 3 18.86 0.70 -12.75
N TYR A 4 17.64 0.99 -13.24
CA TYR A 4 16.44 1.04 -12.37
C TYR A 4 15.53 -0.20 -12.46
N ILE A 5 15.72 -1.05 -13.47
CA ILE A 5 14.95 -2.31 -13.53
C ILE A 5 15.58 -3.26 -12.51
N GLN A 6 14.87 -3.54 -11.43
CA GLN A 6 15.27 -4.61 -10.54
C GLN A 6 15.37 -5.93 -11.33
N GLU A 7 16.55 -6.55 -11.30
CA GLU A 7 16.81 -7.84 -11.96
C GLU A 7 15.89 -8.92 -11.41
N LYS A 8 15.70 -8.93 -10.08
CA LYS A 8 14.81 -9.84 -9.36
C LYS A 8 13.45 -9.18 -9.09
N PRO A 9 12.33 -9.92 -9.17
CA PRO A 9 11.02 -9.37 -8.88
C PRO A 9 10.87 -9.03 -7.39
N PRO A 10 10.07 -8.00 -7.02
CA PRO A 10 9.97 -7.52 -5.64
C PRO A 10 9.66 -8.61 -4.60
N TRP A 11 8.74 -9.53 -4.92
CA TRP A 11 8.33 -10.63 -4.02
C TRP A 11 9.41 -11.70 -3.77
N LYS A 12 10.57 -11.61 -4.44
CA LYS A 12 11.74 -12.47 -4.18
C LYS A 12 12.86 -11.75 -3.42
N CYS A 13 12.70 -10.47 -3.12
CA CYS A 13 13.70 -9.62 -2.48
C CYS A 13 13.31 -9.19 -1.05
N VAL A 14 12.36 -9.90 -0.43
CA VAL A 14 11.78 -9.50 0.86
C VAL A 14 12.73 -9.89 2.00
N GLU A 15 13.20 -8.91 2.75
CA GLU A 15 13.97 -9.08 3.98
C GLU A 15 13.02 -8.93 5.19
N TRP A 16 12.83 -10.02 5.95
CA TRP A 16 12.00 -10.03 7.16
C TRP A 16 12.86 -9.77 8.38
N ILE A 17 12.43 -8.82 9.20
CA ILE A 17 13.12 -8.37 10.39
C ILE A 17 12.40 -8.90 11.62
N LYS A 18 13.12 -9.63 12.47
CA LYS A 18 12.61 -10.06 13.77
C LYS A 18 12.77 -8.93 14.76
N SER A 19 11.67 -8.48 15.32
CA SER A 19 11.67 -7.43 16.34
C SER A 19 11.77 -8.03 17.73
N SER A 20 12.56 -7.43 18.60
CA SER A 20 12.49 -7.72 20.03
C SER A 20 11.21 -7.14 20.62
N TYR A 21 10.77 -7.71 21.75
CA TYR A 21 9.70 -7.12 22.55
C TYR A 21 10.26 -6.02 23.45
N TRP A 22 9.52 -4.92 23.60
CA TRP A 22 9.79 -3.92 24.63
C TRP A 22 8.90 -4.15 25.83
N ALA A 23 9.50 -4.59 26.95
CA ALA A 23 8.80 -4.67 28.23
C ALA A 23 8.43 -3.28 28.76
N THR A 24 9.28 -2.29 28.47
CA THR A 24 9.04 -0.86 28.72
C THR A 24 9.35 -0.12 27.43
N LEU A 25 8.47 0.80 27.03
CA LEU A 25 8.75 1.66 25.89
C LEU A 25 9.97 2.55 26.23
N PRO A 26 10.94 2.73 25.32
CA PRO A 26 11.93 3.78 25.49
C PRO A 26 11.28 5.16 25.59
N GLU A 27 12.01 6.08 26.21
CA GLU A 27 11.64 7.49 26.28
C GLU A 27 11.39 8.04 24.87
N ILE A 28 10.21 8.63 24.67
CA ILE A 28 9.84 9.35 23.45
C ILE A 28 10.01 10.84 23.72
N GLU A 29 10.79 11.51 22.88
CA GLU A 29 10.80 12.97 22.83
C GLU A 29 9.73 13.47 21.87
N TYR A 30 9.00 14.51 22.25
CA TYR A 30 7.97 15.14 21.40
C TYR A 30 8.48 16.49 20.88
N VAL A 31 8.78 16.54 19.59
CA VAL A 31 9.40 17.69 18.92
C VAL A 31 8.55 18.19 17.76
N GLU A 32 8.90 19.35 17.19
CA GLU A 32 8.31 19.77 15.92
C GLU A 32 8.76 18.84 14.79
N TRP A 33 8.05 18.87 13.66
CA TRP A 33 8.36 18.00 12.53
C TRP A 33 9.80 18.21 12.03
N ILE A 34 10.59 17.13 11.99
CA ILE A 34 11.94 17.15 11.46
C ILE A 34 11.88 16.69 10.00
N SER A 35 12.16 17.62 9.08
CA SER A 35 12.30 17.31 7.66
C SER A 35 13.72 16.81 7.37
N ASP A 36 13.84 15.65 6.74
CA ASP A 36 15.11 15.06 6.30
C ASP A 36 14.97 14.49 4.88
N PRO A 37 14.63 15.32 3.87
CA PRO A 37 14.33 14.82 2.54
C PRO A 37 15.62 14.52 1.76
N ASN A 38 15.55 13.54 0.85
CA ASN A 38 16.63 13.35 -0.11
C ASN A 38 16.58 14.47 -1.17
N GLU A 39 17.58 15.36 -1.19
CA GLU A 39 17.63 16.52 -2.10
C GLU A 39 17.47 16.15 -3.58
N SER A 40 18.10 15.05 -4.02
CA SER A 40 17.98 14.58 -5.40
C SER A 40 16.57 14.10 -5.73
N ALA A 41 15.89 13.47 -4.76
CA ALA A 41 14.49 13.07 -4.91
C ALA A 41 13.55 14.27 -4.93
N VAL A 42 13.79 15.30 -4.10
CA VAL A 42 13.02 16.54 -4.12
C VAL A 42 13.14 17.23 -5.48
N LYS A 43 14.38 17.47 -5.94
CA LYS A 43 14.64 18.14 -7.20
C LYS A 43 13.96 17.45 -8.39
N ILE A 44 14.06 16.13 -8.49
CA ILE A 44 13.43 15.40 -9.59
C ILE A 44 11.89 15.36 -9.47
N LYS A 45 11.34 15.40 -8.24
CA LYS A 45 9.89 15.49 -8.01
C LYS A 45 9.33 16.87 -8.37
N GLU A 46 10.13 17.93 -8.30
CA GLU A 46 9.70 19.27 -8.75
C GLU A 46 9.52 19.33 -10.27
N GLU A 47 10.37 18.65 -11.05
CA GLU A 47 10.24 18.55 -12.51
C GLU A 47 8.91 17.88 -12.94
N ILE A 48 8.32 17.04 -12.07
CA ILE A 48 7.01 16.40 -12.33
C ILE A 48 5.89 17.44 -12.39
N ARG A 49 5.95 18.52 -11.61
CA ARG A 49 4.83 19.47 -11.46
C ARG A 49 4.45 20.10 -12.79
N GLU A 50 5.43 20.52 -13.58
CA GLU A 50 5.17 21.10 -14.91
C GLU A 50 4.63 20.05 -15.90
N LEU A 51 5.14 18.81 -15.84
CA LEU A 51 4.65 17.71 -16.69
C LEU A 51 3.22 17.26 -16.35
N ASP A 52 2.82 17.39 -15.09
CA ASP A 52 1.47 17.07 -14.61
C ASP A 52 0.47 18.14 -15.07
N LYS A 53 0.86 19.43 -15.02
CA LYS A 53 0.08 20.54 -15.60
C LYS A 53 -0.17 20.36 -17.09
N GLU A 54 0.81 19.82 -17.81
CA GLU A 54 0.70 19.50 -19.24
C GLU A 54 -0.02 18.17 -19.53
N HIS A 55 -0.51 17.45 -18.51
CA HIS A 55 -1.14 16.13 -18.60
C HIS A 55 -0.26 15.03 -19.24
N LYS A 56 1.06 15.22 -19.27
CA LYS A 56 2.03 14.27 -19.83
C LYS A 56 2.48 13.23 -18.82
N TRP A 57 2.45 13.57 -17.53
CA TRP A 57 2.95 12.70 -16.46
C TRP A 57 2.13 11.42 -16.27
N GLU A 58 0.81 11.50 -16.43
CA GLU A 58 -0.10 10.37 -16.19
C GLU A 58 0.22 9.13 -17.03
N LEU A 59 0.54 9.30 -18.31
CA LEU A 59 0.92 8.20 -19.18
C LEU A 59 2.36 7.73 -18.88
N ALA A 60 3.29 8.67 -18.71
CA ALA A 60 4.70 8.37 -18.51
C ALA A 60 4.97 7.49 -17.27
N LYS A 61 4.30 7.79 -16.14
CA LYS A 61 4.45 7.00 -14.91
C LYS A 61 3.89 5.58 -15.03
N LYS A 62 2.98 5.34 -16.00
CA LYS A 62 2.47 4.00 -16.34
C LYS A 62 3.48 3.25 -17.21
N MET A 63 4.02 3.92 -18.23
CA MET A 63 4.98 3.33 -19.18
C MET A 63 6.25 2.78 -18.51
N VAL A 64 6.74 3.42 -17.45
CA VAL A 64 7.97 2.97 -16.76
C VAL A 64 7.77 1.84 -15.78
N ASN A 65 6.52 1.46 -15.45
CA ASN A 65 6.25 0.33 -14.58
C ASN A 65 6.39 -0.98 -15.36
N PRO A 66 7.38 -1.85 -15.05
CA PRO A 66 7.58 -3.09 -15.78
C PRO A 66 6.42 -4.07 -15.69
N TYR A 67 5.48 -3.85 -14.77
CA TYR A 67 4.32 -4.72 -14.53
C TYR A 67 3.00 -4.07 -14.96
N GLU A 68 3.03 -2.91 -15.62
CA GLU A 68 1.82 -2.11 -15.91
C GLU A 68 0.77 -2.89 -16.72
N LEU A 69 1.20 -3.79 -17.61
CA LEU A 69 0.31 -4.54 -18.48
C LEU A 69 -0.52 -5.60 -17.75
N VAL A 70 -0.25 -5.90 -16.48
CA VAL A 70 -1.17 -6.70 -15.66
C VAL A 70 -2.54 -6.02 -15.64
N TYR A 71 -2.57 -4.69 -15.43
CA TYR A 71 -3.80 -3.92 -15.39
C TYR A 71 -3.58 -2.46 -15.77
N THR A 72 -3.94 -2.12 -17.01
CA THR A 72 -3.79 -0.78 -17.60
C THR A 72 -4.95 0.16 -17.28
N HIS A 73 -5.98 -0.33 -16.59
CA HIS A 73 -7.19 0.43 -16.25
C HIS A 73 -7.92 0.96 -17.49
N ASP A 74 -7.93 0.15 -18.56
CA ASP A 74 -8.56 0.47 -19.84
C ASP A 74 -8.10 1.81 -20.44
N ASP A 75 -6.89 2.27 -20.11
CA ASP A 75 -6.28 3.44 -20.73
C ASP A 75 -6.05 3.16 -22.22
N ASP A 76 -6.68 3.97 -23.06
CA ASP A 76 -6.70 3.82 -24.51
C ASP A 76 -5.33 4.05 -25.15
N ARG A 77 -4.44 4.78 -24.46
CA ARG A 77 -3.05 5.06 -24.87
C ARG A 77 -2.10 3.90 -24.57
N LEU A 78 -2.55 2.87 -23.84
CA LEU A 78 -1.77 1.69 -23.49
C LEU A 78 -2.33 0.41 -24.16
N PRO A 79 -1.49 -0.63 -24.31
CA PRO A 79 -1.97 -1.96 -24.64
C PRO A 79 -3.07 -2.43 -23.67
N PRO A 80 -3.93 -3.39 -24.09
CA PRO A 80 -4.96 -3.93 -23.22
C PRO A 80 -4.35 -4.58 -21.97
N SER A 81 -5.15 -4.66 -20.90
CA SER A 81 -4.78 -5.40 -19.69
C SER A 81 -4.62 -6.88 -19.99
N LEU A 82 -3.65 -7.53 -19.37
CA LEU A 82 -3.50 -8.98 -19.41
C LEU A 82 -4.50 -9.67 -18.50
N SER A 83 -4.71 -9.14 -17.29
CA SER A 83 -5.62 -9.69 -16.30
C SER A 83 -7.06 -9.71 -16.82
N LEU A 84 -7.72 -10.84 -16.62
CA LEU A 84 -9.15 -11.04 -16.85
C LEU A 84 -10.01 -10.69 -15.62
N GLU A 85 -9.39 -10.36 -14.49
CA GLU A 85 -10.08 -9.90 -13.29
C GLU A 85 -10.71 -8.52 -13.52
N TYR A 86 -11.85 -8.26 -12.89
CA TYR A 86 -12.55 -6.98 -12.89
C TYR A 86 -12.46 -6.29 -11.52
N PRO A 87 -11.32 -5.70 -11.18
CA PRO A 87 -11.12 -5.13 -9.86
C PRO A 87 -11.83 -3.78 -9.68
N LEU A 88 -12.13 -3.45 -8.43
CA LEU A 88 -12.57 -2.12 -8.01
C LEU A 88 -11.48 -1.06 -8.24
N SER A 89 -10.22 -1.44 -8.03
CA SER A 89 -9.07 -0.58 -8.24
C SER A 89 -7.80 -1.41 -8.42
N ARG A 90 -6.71 -0.78 -8.85
CA ARG A 90 -5.39 -1.42 -8.95
C ARG A 90 -4.89 -1.99 -7.62
N SER A 91 -5.36 -1.49 -6.47
CA SER A 91 -4.91 -1.98 -5.17
C SER A 91 -5.26 -3.46 -4.94
N PHE A 92 -6.23 -4.00 -5.68
CA PHE A 92 -6.50 -5.44 -5.76
C PHE A 92 -5.23 -6.27 -6.01
N PHE A 93 -4.45 -5.92 -7.03
CA PHE A 93 -3.26 -6.71 -7.38
C PHE A 93 -2.14 -6.52 -6.36
N LYS A 94 -1.99 -5.33 -5.76
CA LYS A 94 -1.03 -5.10 -4.67
C LYS A 94 -1.33 -6.01 -3.48
N MET A 95 -2.60 -6.15 -3.13
CA MET A 95 -3.03 -7.00 -2.02
C MET A 95 -2.81 -8.48 -2.30
N ILE A 96 -2.96 -8.93 -3.56
CA ILE A 96 -2.58 -10.30 -3.95
C ILE A 96 -1.10 -10.56 -3.66
N GLU A 97 -0.20 -9.63 -4.00
CA GLU A 97 1.22 -9.77 -3.69
C GLU A 97 1.47 -9.79 -2.19
N ILE A 98 0.86 -8.86 -1.44
CA ILE A 98 1.02 -8.71 0.00
C ILE A 98 0.58 -9.99 0.73
N LEU A 99 -0.58 -10.55 0.40
CA LEU A 99 -1.10 -11.81 0.98
C LEU A 99 -0.15 -12.99 0.73
N ASN A 100 0.48 -13.03 -0.44
CA ASN A 100 1.46 -14.06 -0.78
C ASN A 100 2.78 -13.86 -0.02
N VAL A 101 3.33 -12.64 -0.02
CA VAL A 101 4.58 -12.30 0.67
C VAL A 101 4.46 -12.53 2.17
N SER A 102 3.34 -12.16 2.77
CA SER A 102 3.07 -12.38 4.19
C SER A 102 2.71 -13.83 4.53
N ASN A 103 2.54 -14.68 3.52
CA ASN A 103 2.09 -16.07 3.66
C ASN A 103 0.74 -16.20 4.39
N PHE A 104 -0.14 -15.21 4.24
CA PHE A 104 -1.34 -15.04 5.06
C PHE A 104 -2.18 -16.32 5.23
N PHE A 105 -2.53 -16.97 4.12
CA PHE A 105 -3.42 -18.13 4.15
C PHE A 105 -2.80 -19.39 4.77
N ASP A 106 -1.46 -19.45 4.84
CA ASP A 106 -0.70 -20.59 5.33
C ASP A 106 -0.10 -20.31 6.73
N SER A 107 -0.19 -19.05 7.23
CA SER A 107 0.34 -18.61 8.53
C SER A 107 -0.53 -19.01 9.73
N PHE A 108 -1.82 -19.27 9.52
CA PHE A 108 -2.73 -19.69 10.58
C PHE A 108 -2.96 -21.19 10.42
N GLY A 109 -2.82 -21.96 11.50
CA GLY A 109 -2.78 -23.44 11.46
C GLY A 109 -4.00 -24.13 10.81
N LYS A 110 -4.03 -25.47 10.84
CA LYS A 110 -5.00 -26.29 10.07
C LYS A 110 -6.49 -25.94 10.23
N ASN A 111 -6.88 -25.29 11.33
CA ASN A 111 -8.26 -24.86 11.61
C ASN A 111 -8.57 -23.41 11.18
N PHE A 112 -7.69 -22.75 10.41
CA PHE A 112 -7.92 -21.41 9.90
C PHE A 112 -8.99 -21.40 8.81
N ASN A 113 -10.23 -21.27 9.24
CA ASN A 113 -11.41 -21.03 8.43
C ASN A 113 -12.16 -19.83 9.06
N ASN A 114 -13.12 -19.25 8.32
CA ASN A 114 -13.90 -18.10 8.81
C ASN A 114 -13.04 -16.86 9.08
N ILE A 115 -12.34 -16.42 8.04
CA ILE A 115 -11.47 -15.26 8.07
C ILE A 115 -12.28 -14.02 8.44
N ARG A 116 -11.76 -13.25 9.38
CA ARG A 116 -12.26 -11.93 9.76
C ARG A 116 -11.20 -10.91 9.41
N SER A 117 -11.61 -9.82 8.77
CA SER A 117 -10.70 -8.74 8.37
C SER A 117 -11.24 -7.37 8.74
N VAL A 118 -10.34 -6.43 9.00
CA VAL A 118 -10.65 -5.03 9.28
C VAL A 118 -9.86 -4.14 8.34
N HIS A 119 -10.52 -3.13 7.80
CA HIS A 119 -10.01 -2.30 6.71
C HIS A 119 -10.28 -0.83 7.02
N VAL A 120 -9.29 0.05 6.93
CA VAL A 120 -9.51 1.49 7.14
C VAL A 120 -9.00 2.34 6.00
N ALA A 121 -9.71 3.44 5.72
CA ALA A 121 -9.39 4.40 4.66
C ALA A 121 -9.27 3.79 3.25
N GLU A 122 -9.90 2.63 3.03
CA GLU A 122 -9.84 1.89 1.77
C GLU A 122 -11.18 1.25 1.36
N GLY A 123 -12.23 1.32 2.19
CA GLY A 123 -13.48 0.59 1.96
C GLY A 123 -14.32 1.13 0.79
N PRO A 124 -15.10 0.27 0.09
CA PRO A 124 -15.07 -1.19 0.11
C PRO A 124 -13.85 -1.81 -0.59
N GLY A 125 -13.10 -1.06 -1.40
CA GLY A 125 -11.68 -1.33 -1.68
C GLY A 125 -11.25 -2.52 -2.55
N GLY A 126 -10.17 -2.31 -3.32
CA GLY A 126 -9.47 -3.39 -4.01
C GLY A 126 -8.84 -4.42 -3.05
N PHE A 127 -8.38 -3.98 -1.87
CA PHE A 127 -7.80 -4.87 -0.85
C PHE A 127 -8.81 -5.88 -0.32
N ILE A 128 -10.02 -5.44 0.01
CA ILE A 128 -11.10 -6.33 0.46
C ILE A 128 -11.46 -7.30 -0.67
N GLN A 129 -11.61 -6.80 -1.91
CA GLN A 129 -11.92 -7.67 -3.05
C GLN A 129 -10.86 -8.76 -3.27
N ALA A 130 -9.57 -8.41 -3.16
CA ALA A 130 -8.47 -9.35 -3.31
C ALA A 130 -8.47 -10.42 -2.21
N LEU A 131 -8.72 -10.04 -0.96
CA LEU A 131 -8.83 -10.99 0.15
C LEU A 131 -9.91 -12.04 -0.11
N HIS A 132 -11.09 -11.62 -0.54
CA HIS A 132 -12.20 -12.54 -0.84
C HIS A 132 -11.88 -13.45 -2.02
N ASN A 133 -11.43 -12.87 -3.13
CA ASN A 133 -11.07 -13.63 -4.34
C ASN A 133 -9.96 -14.66 -4.05
N ARG A 134 -8.90 -14.28 -3.29
CA ARG A 134 -7.82 -15.22 -2.95
C ARG A 134 -8.25 -16.26 -1.90
N ALA A 135 -9.15 -15.91 -0.98
CA ALA A 135 -9.73 -16.89 -0.05
C ALA A 135 -10.51 -17.96 -0.80
N GLU A 136 -11.36 -17.59 -1.76
CA GLU A 136 -12.11 -18.52 -2.63
C GLU A 136 -11.16 -19.47 -3.37
N VAL A 137 -10.10 -18.93 -4.00
CA VAL A 137 -9.07 -19.74 -4.70
C VAL A 137 -8.37 -20.72 -3.77
N LYS A 138 -8.22 -20.38 -2.48
CA LYS A 138 -7.61 -21.24 -1.46
C LYS A 138 -8.61 -22.16 -0.74
N GLY A 139 -9.89 -22.18 -1.16
CA GLY A 139 -10.93 -22.95 -0.49
C GLY A 139 -11.22 -22.49 0.93
N LYS A 140 -10.97 -21.21 1.23
CA LYS A 140 -11.19 -20.57 2.54
C LYS A 140 -12.43 -19.69 2.49
N THR A 141 -13.09 -19.55 3.64
CA THR A 141 -14.26 -18.68 3.80
C THR A 141 -13.88 -17.40 4.53
N VAL A 142 -14.31 -16.24 4.02
CA VAL A 142 -14.27 -14.96 4.74
C VAL A 142 -15.61 -14.76 5.44
N ALA A 143 -15.62 -14.86 6.77
CA ALA A 143 -16.82 -14.71 7.58
C ALA A 143 -17.30 -13.26 7.64
N ASN A 144 -16.37 -12.31 7.83
CA ASN A 144 -16.68 -10.87 7.83
C ASN A 144 -15.49 -10.03 7.37
N SER A 145 -15.78 -8.95 6.67
CA SER A 145 -14.82 -7.87 6.42
C SER A 145 -15.45 -6.55 6.86
N PHE A 146 -14.90 -5.92 7.87
CA PHE A 146 -15.38 -4.64 8.38
C PHE A 146 -14.53 -3.52 7.82
N ALA A 147 -15.16 -2.47 7.30
CA ALA A 147 -14.44 -1.34 6.74
C ALA A 147 -14.95 -0.01 7.32
N MET A 148 -14.02 0.91 7.58
CA MET A 148 -14.33 2.32 7.81
C MET A 148 -13.59 3.17 6.78
N THR A 149 -14.32 4.09 6.16
CA THR A 149 -13.80 4.95 5.11
C THR A 149 -14.63 6.23 5.09
N LEU A 150 -14.07 7.32 4.56
CA LEU A 150 -14.80 8.56 4.39
C LEU A 150 -16.06 8.33 3.57
N LYS A 151 -17.18 8.84 4.07
CA LYS A 151 -18.46 8.77 3.38
C LYS A 151 -18.39 9.64 2.13
N PRO A 152 -18.74 9.12 0.95
CA PRO A 152 -18.76 9.91 -0.28
C PRO A 152 -19.71 11.10 -0.12
N THR A 153 -19.24 12.29 -0.47
CA THR A 153 -20.05 13.52 -0.48
C THR A 153 -20.84 13.69 -1.79
N ASN A 154 -20.49 12.95 -2.84
CA ASN A 154 -21.16 12.97 -4.14
C ASN A 154 -21.60 11.56 -4.56
N PRO A 155 -22.86 11.31 -4.92
CA PRO A 155 -23.30 10.00 -5.39
C PRO A 155 -22.73 9.59 -6.78
N HIS A 156 -22.16 10.53 -7.55
CA HIS A 156 -21.60 10.29 -8.89
C HIS A 156 -20.10 9.93 -8.92
N VAL A 157 -19.55 9.36 -7.84
CA VAL A 157 -18.14 8.91 -7.87
C VAL A 157 -17.95 7.77 -8.89
N PRO A 158 -17.04 7.92 -9.87
CA PRO A 158 -16.70 6.84 -10.80
C PRO A 158 -16.35 5.54 -10.07
N GLY A 159 -16.92 4.42 -10.50
CA GLY A 159 -16.70 3.11 -9.86
C GLY A 159 -17.78 2.69 -8.84
N TRP A 160 -18.73 3.56 -8.49
CA TRP A 160 -19.83 3.25 -7.56
C TRP A 160 -20.66 2.03 -7.97
N LYS A 161 -20.92 1.87 -9.27
CA LYS A 161 -21.64 0.69 -9.81
C LYS A 161 -20.87 -0.60 -9.52
N LYS A 162 -19.54 -0.60 -9.73
CA LYS A 162 -18.68 -1.76 -9.42
C LYS A 162 -18.66 -2.03 -7.92
N ALA A 163 -18.53 -0.99 -7.10
CA ALA A 163 -18.55 -1.10 -5.64
C ALA A 163 -19.89 -1.65 -5.12
N THR A 164 -21.01 -1.20 -5.70
CA THR A 164 -22.36 -1.68 -5.36
C THR A 164 -22.52 -3.15 -5.72
N GLN A 165 -22.12 -3.56 -6.94
CA GLN A 165 -22.14 -4.96 -7.36
C GLN A 165 -21.25 -5.84 -6.47
N PHE A 166 -20.06 -5.34 -6.10
CA PHE A 166 -19.17 -6.03 -5.17
C PHE A 166 -19.81 -6.24 -3.79
N LEU A 167 -20.38 -5.19 -3.19
CA LEU A 167 -21.07 -5.27 -1.90
C LEU A 167 -22.35 -6.13 -1.97
N GLN A 168 -23.01 -6.18 -3.13
CA GLN A 168 -24.13 -7.08 -3.36
C GLN A 168 -23.70 -8.55 -3.42
N LYS A 169 -22.56 -8.85 -4.08
CA LYS A 169 -21.98 -10.19 -4.15
C LYS A 169 -21.46 -10.64 -2.78
N TYR A 170 -20.75 -9.78 -2.06
CA TYR A 170 -20.10 -10.11 -0.79
C TYR A 170 -20.81 -9.43 0.39
N LYS A 171 -21.96 -9.98 0.80
CA LYS A 171 -22.79 -9.46 1.91
C LYS A 171 -22.09 -9.41 3.27
N GLN A 172 -21.01 -10.15 3.42
CA GLN A 172 -20.18 -10.18 4.61
C GLN A 172 -19.27 -8.94 4.76
N VAL A 173 -19.16 -8.11 3.71
CA VAL A 173 -18.46 -6.81 3.75
C VAL A 173 -19.40 -5.77 4.37
N LYS A 174 -19.00 -5.20 5.50
CA LYS A 174 -19.79 -4.24 6.28
C LYS A 174 -19.04 -2.92 6.41
N ILE A 175 -19.62 -1.85 5.88
CA ILE A 175 -19.08 -0.49 5.99
C ILE A 175 -19.69 0.20 7.22
N HIS A 176 -18.85 0.83 8.04
CA HIS A 176 -19.22 1.61 9.20
C HIS A 176 -18.70 3.05 9.04
N TYR A 177 -19.55 4.04 9.27
CA TYR A 177 -19.22 5.45 9.08
C TYR A 177 -19.01 6.22 10.40
N GLY A 178 -18.73 5.51 11.49
CA GLY A 178 -18.56 6.14 12.79
C GLY A 178 -19.88 6.59 13.41
N VAL A 179 -19.80 7.22 14.59
CA VAL A 179 -20.98 7.73 15.32
C VAL A 179 -21.52 9.01 14.69
N ASP A 180 -20.66 9.81 14.06
CA ASP A 180 -21.02 11.05 13.38
C ASP A 180 -21.47 10.81 11.92
N GLY A 181 -21.32 9.59 11.41
CA GLY A 181 -21.69 9.21 10.05
C GLY A 181 -20.75 9.72 8.96
N THR A 182 -19.57 10.28 9.29
CA THR A 182 -18.59 10.80 8.33
C THR A 182 -17.61 9.73 7.85
N GLY A 183 -17.33 8.73 8.68
CA GLY A 183 -16.27 7.76 8.47
C GLY A 183 -14.86 8.35 8.59
N ASP A 184 -14.74 9.55 9.18
CA ASP A 184 -13.45 10.16 9.48
C ASP A 184 -12.74 9.39 10.60
N ILE A 185 -11.61 8.79 10.25
CA ILE A 185 -10.78 8.04 11.19
C ILE A 185 -10.04 8.96 12.17
N TYR A 186 -10.04 10.28 11.98
CA TYR A 186 -9.43 11.21 12.93
C TYR A 186 -10.27 11.42 14.20
N SER A 187 -11.59 11.19 14.14
CA SER A 187 -12.44 11.22 15.34
C SER A 187 -12.19 10.00 16.21
N CYS A 188 -11.79 10.22 17.46
CA CYS A 188 -11.62 9.18 18.46
C CYS A 188 -12.94 8.41 18.70
N GLU A 189 -14.08 9.09 18.71
CA GLU A 189 -15.40 8.49 18.89
C GLU A 189 -15.76 7.55 17.71
N ASN A 190 -15.41 7.95 16.48
CA ASN A 190 -15.55 7.09 15.31
C ASN A 190 -14.64 5.86 15.39
N GLN A 191 -13.39 6.04 15.83
CA GLN A 191 -12.46 4.93 16.08
C GLN A 191 -13.03 3.94 17.10
N GLU A 192 -13.47 4.40 18.28
CA GLU A 192 -14.05 3.55 19.33
C GLU A 192 -15.27 2.76 18.83
N SER A 193 -16.20 3.46 18.18
CA SER A 193 -17.41 2.85 17.64
C SER A 193 -17.10 1.78 16.59
N PHE A 194 -16.12 2.04 15.70
CA PHE A 194 -15.69 1.06 14.71
C PHE A 194 -14.95 -0.13 15.31
N ILE A 195 -14.11 0.08 16.32
CA ILE A 195 -13.42 -1.01 17.06
C ILE A 195 -14.47 -1.91 17.73
N HIS A 196 -15.51 -1.32 18.33
CA HIS A 196 -16.62 -2.09 18.92
C HIS A 196 -17.40 -2.86 17.85
N PHE A 197 -17.77 -2.20 16.75
CA PHE A 197 -18.53 -2.78 15.64
C PHE A 197 -17.81 -3.96 14.97
N SER A 198 -16.48 -3.91 14.88
CA SER A 198 -15.65 -4.93 14.23
C SER A 198 -15.32 -6.13 15.14
N SER A 199 -15.82 -6.14 16.39
CA SER A 199 -15.65 -7.24 17.35
C SER A 199 -16.40 -8.52 16.94
N PRO A 200 -15.89 -9.74 17.27
CA PRO A 200 -14.56 -10.03 17.81
C PRO A 200 -13.42 -9.67 16.84
N LYS A 201 -12.21 -9.51 17.39
CA LYS A 201 -11.00 -9.08 16.67
C LYS A 201 -10.72 -9.91 15.40
N ALA A 202 -10.03 -9.31 14.45
CA ALA A 202 -9.78 -9.83 13.10
C ALA A 202 -8.40 -10.48 12.94
N HIS A 203 -8.27 -11.33 11.92
CA HIS A 203 -7.04 -12.04 11.57
C HIS A 203 -6.08 -11.18 10.76
N ILE A 204 -6.62 -10.23 9.99
CA ILE A 204 -5.85 -9.26 9.23
C ILE A 204 -6.45 -7.87 9.36
N PHE A 205 -5.58 -6.89 9.53
CA PHE A 205 -5.90 -5.48 9.44
C PHE A 205 -5.16 -4.87 8.25
N THR A 206 -5.85 -4.05 7.45
CA THR A 206 -5.22 -3.32 6.34
C THR A 206 -5.64 -1.85 6.31
N ALA A 207 -4.70 -0.99 5.93
CA ALA A 207 -4.92 0.44 5.73
C ALA A 207 -4.19 0.92 4.45
N ASP A 208 -4.92 1.13 3.36
CA ASP A 208 -4.42 1.65 2.06
C ASP A 208 -4.80 3.13 1.84
N GLY A 209 -4.99 3.88 2.93
CA GLY A 209 -5.36 5.30 2.90
C GLY A 209 -4.28 6.20 2.30
N GLY A 210 -4.72 7.32 1.72
CA GLY A 210 -3.85 8.38 1.20
C GLY A 210 -4.66 9.56 0.69
N PHE A 211 -4.00 10.71 0.54
CA PHE A 211 -4.61 11.93 0.02
C PHE A 211 -4.02 12.28 -1.35
N ASP A 212 -4.63 13.24 -2.04
CA ASP A 212 -4.00 13.83 -3.22
C ASP A 212 -2.93 14.84 -2.77
N PHE A 213 -1.67 14.55 -3.09
CA PHE A 213 -0.50 15.37 -2.75
C PHE A 213 0.08 16.10 -3.95
N SER A 214 -0.64 16.17 -5.08
CA SER A 214 -0.20 16.82 -6.32
C SER A 214 0.24 18.28 -6.11
N ILE A 215 -0.26 18.94 -5.06
CA ILE A 215 0.08 20.33 -4.71
C ILE A 215 1.48 20.44 -4.08
N ASP A 216 1.84 19.55 -3.15
CA ASP A 216 3.14 19.61 -2.47
C ASP A 216 3.60 18.26 -1.92
N TYR A 217 4.47 17.60 -2.69
CA TYR A 217 5.10 16.34 -2.29
C TYR A 217 6.04 16.49 -1.08
N SER A 218 6.58 17.68 -0.78
CA SER A 218 7.52 17.87 0.33
C SER A 218 6.84 17.74 1.70
N LEU A 219 5.55 18.08 1.77
CA LEU A 219 4.74 18.00 2.99
C LEU A 219 3.97 16.68 3.10
N GLN A 220 4.10 15.78 2.14
CA GLN A 220 3.35 14.52 2.11
C GLN A 220 3.58 13.68 3.37
N GLU A 221 4.83 13.53 3.79
CA GLU A 221 5.19 12.70 4.94
C GLU A 221 4.57 13.23 6.24
N GLN A 222 4.68 14.53 6.49
CA GLN A 222 4.06 15.19 7.65
C GLN A 222 2.54 15.08 7.64
N ARG A 223 1.90 15.38 6.49
CA ARG A 223 0.44 15.39 6.36
C ARG A 223 -0.18 14.02 6.55
N VAL A 224 0.52 12.96 6.17
CA VAL A 224 0.03 11.58 6.32
C VAL A 224 0.26 11.05 7.73
N PHE A 225 1.16 11.63 8.51
CA PHE A 225 1.52 11.11 9.84
C PHE A 225 0.30 10.87 10.74
N HIS A 226 -0.66 11.81 10.75
CA HIS A 226 -1.86 11.66 11.56
C HIS A 226 -2.75 10.49 11.10
N LEU A 227 -2.86 10.27 9.78
CA LEU A 227 -3.52 9.09 9.22
C LEU A 227 -2.83 7.79 9.59
N LEU A 228 -1.49 7.77 9.61
CA LEU A 228 -0.74 6.58 10.02
C LEU A 228 -1.03 6.23 11.48
N ILE A 229 -0.93 7.20 12.40
CA ILE A 229 -1.14 6.93 13.82
C ILE A 229 -2.57 6.50 14.11
N CYS A 230 -3.60 7.15 13.55
CA CYS A 230 -4.99 6.74 13.73
C CYS A 230 -5.23 5.33 13.18
N SER A 231 -4.67 5.00 12.00
CA SER A 231 -4.78 3.67 11.40
C SER A 231 -4.09 2.61 12.25
N ILE A 232 -2.90 2.91 12.79
CA ILE A 232 -2.16 2.03 13.70
C ILE A 232 -2.98 1.77 14.97
N THR A 233 -3.47 2.82 15.63
CA THR A 233 -4.27 2.73 16.85
C THR A 233 -5.48 1.82 16.66
N VAL A 234 -6.27 2.06 15.61
CA VAL A 234 -7.45 1.23 15.30
C VAL A 234 -7.04 -0.21 15.01
N GLY A 235 -6.01 -0.42 14.21
CA GLY A 235 -5.63 -1.75 13.78
C GLY A 235 -5.08 -2.63 14.90
N LEU A 236 -4.20 -2.11 15.76
CA LEU A 236 -3.68 -2.87 16.91
C LEU A 236 -4.79 -3.25 17.90
N ARG A 237 -5.81 -2.42 18.04
CA ARG A 237 -6.96 -2.69 18.92
C ARG A 237 -7.98 -3.64 18.30
N SER A 238 -7.97 -3.79 16.98
CA SER A 238 -8.89 -4.65 16.22
C SER A 238 -8.31 -6.01 15.85
N LEU A 239 -7.02 -6.26 16.09
CA LEU A 239 -6.31 -7.45 15.60
C LEU A 239 -6.16 -8.54 16.67
N ILE A 240 -6.37 -9.82 16.30
CA ILE A 240 -6.13 -10.97 17.19
C ILE A 240 -4.63 -11.18 17.42
N LYS A 241 -4.26 -11.78 18.56
CA LYS A 241 -2.91 -12.32 18.74
C LYS A 241 -2.59 -13.32 17.61
N GLY A 242 -1.40 -13.22 17.03
CA GLY A 242 -0.98 -13.97 15.84
C GLY A 242 -1.42 -13.36 14.52
N GLY A 243 -2.23 -12.30 14.53
CA GLY A 243 -2.76 -11.65 13.33
C GLY A 243 -1.70 -10.94 12.48
N GLN A 244 -2.09 -10.56 11.27
CA GLN A 244 -1.25 -9.81 10.32
C GLN A 244 -1.73 -8.37 10.15
N PHE A 245 -0.80 -7.47 9.87
CA PHE A 245 -1.06 -6.04 9.77
C PHE A 245 -0.40 -5.48 8.52
N VAL A 246 -1.14 -4.70 7.75
CA VAL A 246 -0.66 -4.04 6.53
C VAL A 246 -0.99 -2.55 6.61
N LEU A 247 0.02 -1.70 6.49
CA LEU A 247 -0.16 -0.25 6.50
C LEU A 247 0.61 0.36 5.34
N LYS A 248 -0.11 1.12 4.52
CA LYS A 248 0.51 1.96 3.50
C LYS A 248 1.31 3.08 4.14
N LEU A 249 2.53 3.24 3.65
CA LEU A 249 3.45 4.30 3.95
C LEU A 249 3.85 5.02 2.65
N PHE A 250 4.38 6.23 2.77
CA PHE A 250 4.94 6.99 1.66
C PHE A 250 6.45 7.16 1.86
N ASP A 251 6.95 8.40 1.77
CA ASP A 251 8.28 8.73 2.27
C ASP A 251 8.36 8.40 3.78
N CYS A 252 9.52 7.96 4.23
CA CYS A 252 9.79 7.60 5.63
C CYS A 252 11.15 8.15 6.06
N THR A 253 11.51 9.34 5.57
CA THR A 253 12.85 9.88 5.79
C THR A 253 12.95 10.64 7.10
N SER A 254 11.83 11.23 7.56
CA SER A 254 11.79 11.93 8.84
C SER A 254 12.10 10.99 10.02
N PRO A 255 12.94 11.43 10.99
CA PRO A 255 13.08 10.75 12.28
C PRO A 255 11.75 10.46 12.96
N ASN A 256 10.72 11.28 12.72
CA ASN A 256 9.40 11.11 13.29
C ASN A 256 8.68 9.87 12.73
N THR A 257 8.64 9.73 11.41
CA THR A 257 8.06 8.55 10.75
C THR A 257 8.88 7.29 11.03
N LYS A 258 10.22 7.39 11.02
CA LYS A 258 11.11 6.28 11.40
C LYS A 258 10.79 5.78 12.81
N SER A 259 10.60 6.70 13.76
CA SER A 259 10.21 6.38 15.13
C SER A 259 8.87 5.67 15.18
N LEU A 260 7.85 6.17 14.46
CA LEU A 260 6.53 5.53 14.40
C LEU A 260 6.59 4.10 13.84
N VAL A 261 7.35 3.87 12.76
CA VAL A 261 7.55 2.53 12.17
C VAL A 261 8.26 1.59 13.15
N LEU A 262 9.27 2.08 13.86
CA LEU A 262 10.00 1.29 14.85
C LEU A 262 9.11 0.94 16.05
N ILE A 263 8.29 1.87 16.57
CA ILE A 263 7.28 1.59 17.60
C ILE A 263 6.30 0.52 17.11
N LEU A 264 5.75 0.69 15.91
CA LEU A 264 4.80 -0.26 15.32
C LEU A 264 5.40 -1.66 15.19
N SER A 265 6.66 -1.77 14.74
CA SER A 265 7.33 -3.06 14.57
C SER A 265 7.45 -3.87 15.86
N ARG A 266 7.49 -3.20 17.04
CA ARG A 266 7.47 -3.88 18.35
C ARG A 266 6.16 -4.57 18.67
N CYS A 267 5.12 -4.37 17.88
CA CYS A 267 3.85 -5.06 18.06
C CYS A 267 3.84 -6.46 17.42
N PHE A 268 4.85 -6.81 16.60
CA PHE A 268 4.85 -8.00 15.74
C PHE A 268 6.08 -8.87 15.99
N GLY A 269 5.94 -10.18 15.82
CA GLY A 269 7.07 -11.12 15.88
C GLY A 269 8.12 -10.81 14.82
N ASP A 270 7.67 -10.53 13.60
CA ASP A 270 8.50 -10.04 12.52
C ASP A 270 7.75 -9.07 11.61
N TRP A 271 8.51 -8.25 10.88
CA TRP A 271 7.99 -7.23 9.99
C TRP A 271 8.89 -7.01 8.77
N THR A 272 8.37 -6.31 7.76
CA THR A 272 9.15 -5.86 6.60
C THR A 272 8.55 -4.59 6.01
N LEU A 273 9.34 -3.90 5.18
CA LEU A 273 8.84 -2.91 4.24
C LEU A 273 8.81 -3.51 2.84
N TYR A 274 7.65 -3.41 2.19
CA TYR A 274 7.43 -4.00 0.88
C TYR A 274 6.86 -2.98 -0.10
N LYS A 275 7.45 -2.89 -1.29
CA LYS A 275 6.90 -2.14 -2.43
C LYS A 275 6.43 -3.16 -3.48
N PRO A 276 5.12 -3.44 -3.58
CA PRO A 276 4.57 -4.36 -4.58
C PRO A 276 4.97 -3.96 -6.00
N ALA A 277 5.12 -4.94 -6.88
CA ALA A 277 5.36 -4.72 -8.31
C ALA A 277 4.27 -3.89 -8.99
N MET A 278 3.03 -4.02 -8.49
CA MET A 278 1.87 -3.26 -8.98
C MET A 278 1.81 -1.82 -8.45
N THR A 279 2.73 -1.42 -7.58
CA THR A 279 2.94 -0.04 -7.17
C THR A 279 3.90 0.63 -8.16
N ARG A 280 3.47 1.74 -8.77
CA ARG A 280 4.26 2.44 -9.79
C ARG A 280 5.63 2.88 -9.22
N PRO A 281 6.73 2.68 -9.95
CA PRO A 281 8.08 2.91 -9.40
C PRO A 281 8.37 4.38 -9.11
N CYS A 282 7.70 5.32 -9.79
CA CYS A 282 7.87 6.76 -9.54
C CYS A 282 7.29 7.25 -8.21
N ASN A 283 6.43 6.47 -7.55
CA ASN A 283 5.79 6.91 -6.30
C ASN A 283 6.59 6.45 -5.07
N SER A 284 6.38 7.15 -3.95
CA SER A 284 6.98 6.81 -2.66
C SER A 284 6.21 5.72 -1.90
N GLU A 285 5.10 5.25 -2.46
CA GLU A 285 4.23 4.26 -1.82
C GLU A 285 4.99 2.94 -1.55
N ARG A 286 4.83 2.45 -0.33
CA ARG A 286 5.33 1.19 0.21
C ARG A 286 4.40 0.72 1.32
N TYR A 287 4.60 -0.49 1.83
CA TYR A 287 3.75 -1.06 2.87
C TYR A 287 4.61 -1.61 4.00
N PHE A 288 4.28 -1.23 5.24
CA PHE A 288 4.67 -2.00 6.41
C PHE A 288 3.81 -3.27 6.45
N ILE A 289 4.46 -4.42 6.59
CA ILE A 289 3.78 -5.70 6.80
C ILE A 289 4.31 -6.30 8.10
N GLY A 290 3.43 -6.48 9.09
CA GLY A 290 3.72 -7.15 10.35
C GLY A 290 3.03 -8.51 10.43
N ARG A 291 3.74 -9.51 10.97
CA ARG A 291 3.21 -10.85 11.22
C ARG A 291 3.33 -11.21 12.69
N ASP A 292 2.47 -12.13 13.13
CA ASP A 292 2.44 -12.61 14.52
C ASP A 292 2.25 -11.45 15.51
N PHE A 293 1.11 -10.75 15.41
CA PHE A 293 0.76 -9.69 16.36
C PHE A 293 0.80 -10.20 17.80
N ARG A 294 1.48 -9.47 18.69
CA ARG A 294 1.73 -9.89 20.06
C ARG A 294 0.49 -9.85 20.97
N GLY A 295 -0.61 -9.22 20.55
CA GLY A 295 -1.82 -9.11 21.35
C GLY A 295 -1.62 -8.19 22.56
N ASN A 296 -2.17 -8.56 23.72
CA ASN A 296 -2.17 -7.73 24.94
C ASN A 296 -0.76 -7.32 25.43
N SER A 297 0.29 -8.06 25.06
CA SER A 297 1.66 -7.62 25.35
C SER A 297 2.01 -6.27 24.71
N ALA A 298 1.28 -5.85 23.67
CA ALA A 298 1.41 -4.54 23.03
C ALA A 298 0.61 -3.42 23.72
N ASP A 299 -0.15 -3.69 24.79
CA ASP A 299 -1.00 -2.68 25.44
C ASP A 299 -0.23 -1.42 25.92
N PRO A 300 1.01 -1.51 26.47
CA PRO A 300 1.81 -0.33 26.78
C PRO A 300 2.11 0.52 25.54
N ILE A 301 2.38 -0.13 24.41
CA ILE A 301 2.63 0.54 23.12
C ILE A 301 1.34 1.22 22.65
N VAL A 302 0.18 0.56 22.76
CA VAL A 302 -1.12 1.15 22.40
C VAL A 302 -1.40 2.42 23.21
N LYS A 303 -1.09 2.44 24.52
CA LYS A 303 -1.22 3.66 25.34
C LYS A 303 -0.33 4.79 24.84
N SER A 304 0.93 4.49 24.50
CA SER A 304 1.84 5.49 23.94
C SER A 304 1.40 5.97 22.55
N LEU A 305 0.79 5.12 21.73
CA LEU A 305 0.25 5.52 20.43
C LEU A 305 -0.92 6.50 20.56
N LEU A 306 -1.78 6.33 21.58
CA LEU A 306 -2.83 7.30 21.90
C LEU A 306 -2.23 8.66 22.30
N GLU A 307 -1.16 8.66 23.09
CA GLU A 307 -0.43 9.89 23.43
C GLU A 307 0.21 10.53 22.19
N ILE A 308 0.88 9.74 21.34
CA ILE A 308 1.44 10.21 20.07
C ILE A 308 0.35 10.82 19.18
N GLN A 309 -0.83 10.20 19.11
CA GLN A 309 -1.95 10.72 18.34
C GLN A 309 -2.37 12.10 18.85
N GLN A 310 -2.53 12.26 20.17
CA GLN A 310 -2.87 13.53 20.81
C GLN A 310 -1.79 14.60 20.59
N GLN A 311 -0.52 14.25 20.76
CA GLN A 311 0.60 15.18 20.55
C GLN A 311 0.72 15.61 19.09
N SER A 312 0.53 14.68 18.15
CA SER A 312 0.61 14.96 16.70
C SER A 312 -0.48 15.93 16.23
N ALA A 313 -1.67 15.87 16.84
CA ALA A 313 -2.74 16.84 16.60
C ALA A 313 -2.35 18.26 17.03
N ASN A 314 -1.42 18.40 17.98
CA ASN A 314 -0.86 19.67 18.45
C ASN A 314 0.48 20.01 17.76
N GLY A 315 0.83 19.33 16.66
CA GLY A 315 2.06 19.60 15.91
C GLY A 315 3.34 19.10 16.58
N LYS A 316 3.24 18.19 17.56
CA LYS A 316 4.39 17.54 18.21
C LYS A 316 4.47 16.07 17.85
N TYR A 317 5.64 15.61 17.44
CA TYR A 317 5.85 14.30 16.81
C TYR A 317 6.91 13.51 17.57
N PRO A 318 6.80 12.17 17.62
CA PRO A 318 7.69 11.33 18.42
C PRO A 318 9.08 11.24 17.79
N VAL A 319 10.12 11.23 18.60
CA VAL A 319 11.48 10.85 18.23
C VAL A 319 12.02 9.86 19.26
N LEU A 320 12.52 8.72 18.77
CA LEU A 320 13.23 7.74 19.56
C LEU A 320 14.74 8.02 19.55
N LYS A 321 15.41 7.79 20.67
CA LYS A 321 16.88 7.89 20.74
C LYS A 321 17.53 6.77 19.87
N PRO A 322 18.43 7.11 18.90
CA PRO A 322 18.93 6.16 17.88
C PRO A 322 19.70 4.95 18.41
N GLU A 323 20.32 5.08 19.58
CA GLU A 323 21.21 4.08 20.20
C GLU A 323 20.52 2.74 20.51
N LEU A 324 19.20 2.68 20.39
CA LEU A 324 18.37 1.60 20.89
C LEU A 324 18.08 0.49 19.88
N LEU A 325 18.35 0.66 18.56
CA LEU A 325 17.70 -0.20 17.56
C LEU A 325 18.61 -0.57 16.37
N SER A 326 19.03 -1.84 16.30
CA SER A 326 19.74 -2.40 15.13
C SER A 326 18.92 -2.34 13.83
N GLU A 327 17.59 -2.26 13.93
CA GLU A 327 16.67 -2.26 12.80
C GLU A 327 16.55 -0.91 12.11
N ILE A 328 17.05 0.17 12.72
CA ILE A 328 17.12 1.48 12.04
C ILE A 328 17.98 1.39 10.77
N LYS A 329 19.06 0.59 10.82
CA LYS A 329 19.93 0.33 9.66
C LYS A 329 19.19 -0.39 8.53
N PHE A 330 18.23 -1.25 8.84
CA PHE A 330 17.39 -1.87 7.81
C PHE A 330 16.49 -0.81 7.17
N LEU A 331 15.83 0.00 7.99
CA LEU A 331 14.94 1.05 7.52
C LEU A 331 15.66 2.06 6.62
N GLU A 332 16.83 2.55 7.04
CA GLU A 332 17.67 3.49 6.27
C GLU A 332 18.12 2.91 4.94
N ARG A 333 18.68 1.68 4.93
CA ARG A 333 19.06 0.98 3.69
C ARG A 333 17.87 0.80 2.74
N HIS A 334 16.69 0.45 3.27
CA HIS A 334 15.49 0.26 2.46
C HIS A 334 15.03 1.59 1.85
N ILE A 335 15.03 2.68 2.62
CA ILE A 335 14.67 4.02 2.16
C ILE A 335 15.64 4.48 1.07
N GLU A 336 16.95 4.35 1.29
CA GLU A 336 17.97 4.72 0.30
C GLU A 336 17.77 3.96 -1.02
N SER A 337 17.71 2.62 -0.96
CA SER A 337 17.55 1.77 -2.14
C SER A 337 16.30 2.10 -2.95
N THR A 338 15.16 2.25 -2.27
CA THR A 338 13.88 2.57 -2.94
C THR A 338 13.84 4.00 -3.48
N THR A 339 14.53 4.94 -2.84
CA THR A 339 14.66 6.33 -3.32
C THR A 339 15.50 6.38 -4.59
N SER A 340 16.62 5.65 -4.65
CA SER A 340 17.43 5.53 -5.87
C SER A 340 16.63 4.96 -7.05
N LEU A 341 15.83 3.92 -6.81
CA LEU A 341 14.94 3.33 -7.82
C LEU A 341 13.85 4.30 -8.27
N GLN A 342 13.27 5.06 -7.33
CA GLN A 342 12.27 6.09 -7.64
C GLN A 342 12.85 7.18 -8.54
N ILE A 343 14.03 7.72 -8.20
CA ILE A 343 14.72 8.73 -9.00
C ILE A 343 15.00 8.19 -10.41
N GLY A 344 15.49 6.95 -10.52
CA GLY A 344 15.75 6.29 -11.80
C GLY A 344 14.49 6.15 -12.66
N ALA A 345 13.37 5.76 -12.06
CA ALA A 345 12.09 5.62 -12.75
C ALA A 345 11.52 6.97 -13.21
N ILE A 346 11.62 8.02 -12.39
CA ILE A 346 11.18 9.37 -12.77
C ILE A 346 12.02 9.87 -13.95
N LYS A 347 13.34 9.71 -13.92
CA LYS A 347 14.23 10.09 -15.02
C LYS A 347 13.87 9.37 -16.32
N LEU A 348 13.59 8.07 -16.27
CA LEU A 348 13.13 7.36 -17.47
C LEU A 348 11.78 7.90 -17.95
N ALA A 349 10.82 8.14 -17.04
CA ALA A 349 9.50 8.63 -17.41
C ALA A 349 9.61 9.98 -18.16
N ILE A 350 10.46 10.88 -17.67
CA ILE A 350 10.78 12.16 -18.33
C ILE A 350 11.40 11.94 -19.72
N SER A 351 12.30 10.96 -19.86
CA SER A 351 12.88 10.59 -21.17
C SER A 351 11.82 10.08 -22.16
N LEU A 352 10.93 9.20 -21.71
CA LEU A 352 9.88 8.62 -22.54
C LEU A 352 8.81 9.64 -22.96
N ILE A 353 8.58 10.70 -22.16
CA ILE A 353 7.72 11.82 -22.59
C ILE A 353 8.28 12.48 -23.85
N LYS A 354 9.61 12.58 -23.97
CA LYS A 354 10.27 13.18 -25.13
C LYS A 354 10.33 12.23 -26.33
N ASN A 355 10.43 10.92 -26.08
CA ASN A 355 10.61 9.88 -27.11
C ASN A 355 9.67 8.68 -26.88
N GLN A 356 8.36 8.84 -27.09
CA GLN A 356 7.39 7.76 -26.78
C GLN A 356 7.60 6.49 -27.62
N ASP A 357 8.05 6.62 -28.87
CA ASP A 357 8.35 5.48 -29.77
C ASP A 357 9.41 4.54 -29.20
N GLU A 358 10.31 5.06 -28.36
CA GLU A 358 11.34 4.28 -27.70
C GLU A 358 10.74 3.23 -26.75
N TRP A 359 9.57 3.52 -26.17
CA TRP A 359 8.87 2.56 -25.32
C TRP A 359 8.43 1.32 -26.10
N TRP A 360 7.86 1.51 -27.29
CA TRP A 360 7.45 0.41 -28.14
C TRP A 360 8.63 -0.45 -28.58
N LYS A 361 9.74 0.20 -28.98
CA LYS A 361 10.94 -0.48 -29.48
C LYS A 361 11.70 -1.23 -28.37
N LEU A 362 11.83 -0.65 -27.18
CA LEU A 362 12.74 -1.16 -26.14
C LEU A 362 12.04 -1.77 -24.92
N TRP A 363 10.80 -1.36 -24.62
CA TRP A 363 10.17 -1.61 -23.32
C TRP A 363 8.92 -2.48 -23.38
N TYR A 364 8.11 -2.38 -24.44
CA TYR A 364 6.84 -3.10 -24.56
C TYR A 364 6.98 -4.61 -24.29
N MET A 365 7.87 -5.30 -25.02
CA MET A 365 8.07 -6.74 -24.85
C MET A 365 8.63 -7.11 -23.46
N LYS A 366 9.44 -6.24 -22.85
CA LYS A 366 9.96 -6.45 -21.49
C LYS A 366 8.83 -6.36 -20.46
N CYS A 367 7.94 -5.37 -20.63
CA CYS A 367 6.77 -5.20 -19.77
C CYS A 367 5.80 -6.38 -19.94
N LEU A 368 5.52 -6.81 -21.17
CA LEU A 368 4.66 -7.97 -21.45
C LEU A 368 5.15 -9.23 -20.74
N LYS A 369 6.43 -9.57 -20.88
CA LYS A 369 7.02 -10.74 -20.22
C LYS A 369 6.96 -10.66 -18.69
N LYS A 370 7.27 -9.49 -18.11
CA LYS A 370 7.22 -9.31 -16.65
C LYS A 370 5.79 -9.34 -16.12
N SER A 371 4.83 -8.75 -16.81
CA SER A 371 3.41 -8.81 -16.44
C SER A 371 2.81 -10.21 -16.58
N LEU A 372 3.20 -10.98 -17.61
CA LEU A 372 2.81 -12.40 -17.74
C LEU A 372 3.35 -13.23 -16.59
N SER A 373 4.65 -13.10 -16.29
CA SER A 373 5.29 -13.76 -15.15
C SER A 373 4.63 -13.40 -13.82
N TRP A 374 4.17 -12.16 -13.67
CA TRP A 374 3.38 -11.75 -12.50
C TRP A 374 2.04 -12.51 -12.43
N CYS A 375 1.28 -12.56 -13.53
CA CYS A 375 -0.02 -13.25 -13.56
C CYS A 375 0.13 -14.75 -13.25
N GLU A 376 1.17 -15.38 -13.80
CA GLU A 376 1.53 -16.78 -13.54
C GLU A 376 1.90 -17.03 -12.08
N MET A 377 2.82 -16.22 -11.53
CA MET A 377 3.27 -16.33 -10.14
C MET A 377 2.11 -16.28 -9.16
N PHE A 378 1.18 -15.35 -9.36
CA PHE A 378 0.08 -15.09 -8.44
C PHE A 378 -1.22 -15.80 -8.81
N LYS A 379 -1.21 -16.63 -9.86
CA LYS A 379 -2.38 -17.38 -10.35
C LYS A 379 -3.58 -16.46 -10.60
N VAL A 380 -3.35 -15.36 -11.30
CA VAL A 380 -4.41 -14.45 -11.77
C VAL A 380 -4.72 -14.82 -13.20
N SER A 381 -5.99 -15.00 -13.55
CA SER A 381 -6.39 -15.34 -14.92
C SER A 381 -6.02 -14.23 -15.90
N TYR A 382 -5.50 -14.61 -17.08
CA TYR A 382 -4.95 -13.67 -18.05
C TYR A 382 -5.18 -14.12 -19.50
N ILE A 383 -5.17 -13.16 -20.44
CA ILE A 383 -5.15 -13.46 -21.89
C ILE A 383 -3.78 -13.96 -22.34
N THR A 384 -3.76 -14.82 -23.37
CA THR A 384 -2.50 -15.37 -23.89
C THR A 384 -1.61 -14.30 -24.52
N GLU A 385 -0.29 -14.53 -24.50
CA GLU A 385 0.69 -13.61 -25.11
C GLU A 385 0.36 -13.31 -26.58
N ASN A 386 0.04 -14.34 -27.37
CA ASN A 386 -0.32 -14.18 -28.78
C ASN A 386 -1.59 -13.34 -28.98
N SER A 387 -2.62 -13.56 -28.14
CA SER A 387 -3.85 -12.76 -28.19
C SER A 387 -3.56 -11.30 -27.85
N HIS A 388 -2.77 -11.06 -26.79
CA HIS A 388 -2.39 -9.71 -26.37
C HIS A 388 -1.61 -8.99 -27.47
N ILE A 389 -0.60 -9.63 -28.07
CA ILE A 389 0.20 -9.06 -29.16
C ILE A 389 -0.67 -8.77 -30.38
N SER A 390 -1.56 -9.68 -30.77
CA SER A 390 -2.47 -9.51 -31.91
C SER A 390 -3.38 -8.29 -31.73
N THR A 391 -4.06 -8.19 -30.58
CA THR A 391 -4.91 -7.03 -30.26
C THR A 391 -4.11 -5.74 -30.18
N THR A 392 -2.90 -5.78 -29.60
CA THR A 392 -2.03 -4.61 -29.49
C THR A 392 -1.60 -4.11 -30.86
N ARG A 393 -1.13 -5.00 -31.76
CA ARG A 393 -0.76 -4.64 -33.14
C ARG A 393 -1.92 -4.05 -33.92
N SER A 394 -3.12 -4.60 -33.75
CA SER A 394 -4.32 -4.06 -34.40
C SER A 394 -4.66 -2.64 -33.95
N ARG A 395 -4.46 -2.31 -32.67
CA ARG A 395 -4.75 -0.97 -32.12
C ARG A 395 -3.62 0.04 -32.34
N PHE A 396 -2.38 -0.44 -32.38
CA PHE A 396 -1.16 0.37 -32.36
C PHE A 396 -0.28 0.11 -33.58
N ALA A 397 -0.89 -0.09 -34.75
CA ALA A 397 -0.19 -0.48 -35.98
C ALA A 397 0.93 0.47 -36.39
N ALA A 398 0.86 1.76 -36.04
CA ALA A 398 1.92 2.73 -36.33
C ALA A 398 3.26 2.45 -35.64
N TYR A 399 3.28 1.59 -34.61
CA TYR A 399 4.47 1.28 -33.80
C TYR A 399 5.09 -0.09 -34.10
N PHE A 400 4.50 -0.88 -35.00
CA PHE A 400 4.94 -2.22 -35.41
C PHE A 400 5.16 -2.28 -36.91
#